data_AF-A0A1H8VPU0-F1
#
_entry.id   AF-A0A1H8VPU0-F1
#
_cell.length_a   1.000
_cell.length_b   1.000
_cell.length_c   1.000
_cell.angle_alpha   90.00
_cell.angle_beta   90.00
_cell.angle_gamma   90.00
#
_symmetry.space_group_name_H-M   'P 1'
#
loop_
_entity.id
_entity.type
_entity.pdbx_description
1 polymer ?
#
loop_
_entity_poly.entity_id
_entity_poly.type
_entity_poly.pdbx_seq_one_letter_code
_entity_poly.pdbx_strand_id
1 'polypeptide(L)'
;MTADRRRVELRAGASLLASAGADLGCGEEPGVRVLPDGRLWLADVGAAVSAAEIYRAARAVLAAQLDAMAQVSGQSVEEVTFGWLVGLQMDDVLAALDAEPEADAA
;
A
#
# COMPACT_ATOMS: atom_id res chain seq x y z
N MET A 1 -3.85 32.18 7.97
CA MET A 1 -4.29 31.00 7.20
C MET A 1 -3.47 30.93 5.92
N THR A 2 -2.43 30.09 5.89
CA THR A 2 -1.43 30.03 4.81
C THR A 2 -1.99 29.37 3.55
N ALA A 3 -1.64 29.92 2.38
CA ALA A 3 -2.13 29.50 1.07
C ALA A 3 -1.91 28.00 0.76
N ASP A 4 -0.92 27.37 1.40
CA ASP A 4 -0.60 25.95 1.25
C ASP A 4 -1.68 25.04 1.81
N ARG A 5 -2.21 25.35 2.99
CA ARG A 5 -3.28 24.56 3.60
C ARG A 5 -4.53 24.56 2.73
N ARG A 6 -4.87 25.73 2.17
CA ARG A 6 -6.00 25.86 1.23
C ARG A 6 -5.80 25.05 -0.05
N ARG A 7 -4.56 24.92 -0.54
CA ARG A 7 -4.26 24.06 -1.71
C ARG A 7 -4.41 22.57 -1.39
N VAL A 8 -3.96 22.14 -0.21
CA VAL A 8 -4.12 20.75 0.25
C VAL A 8 -5.60 20.40 0.40
N GLU A 9 -6.39 21.27 1.05
CA GLU A 9 -7.83 21.10 1.21
C GLU A 9 -8.57 21.02 -0.13
N LEU A 10 -8.20 21.87 -1.10
CA LEU A 10 -8.76 21.82 -2.46
C LEU A 10 -8.39 20.53 -3.20
N ARG A 11 -7.15 20.05 -3.04
CA ARG A 11 -6.70 18.80 -3.68
C ARG A 11 -7.41 17.59 -3.09
N ALA A 12 -7.59 17.55 -1.77
CA ALA A 12 -8.35 16.50 -1.09
C ALA A 12 -9.82 16.50 -1.53
N GLY A 13 -10.45 17.68 -1.60
CA GLY A 13 -11.83 17.82 -2.11
C GLY A 13 -11.99 17.38 -3.57
N ALA A 14 -11.03 17.72 -4.42
CA ALA A 14 -11.04 17.30 -5.83
C ALA A 14 -10.91 15.77 -5.98
N SER A 15 -10.03 15.13 -5.21
CA SER A 15 -9.91 13.66 -5.20
C SER A 15 -11.18 12.98 -4.71
N LEU A 16 -11.79 13.47 -3.63
CA LEU A 16 -13.05 12.93 -3.11
C LEU A 16 -14.19 13.03 -4.12
N LEU A 17 -14.31 14.17 -4.80
CA LEU A 17 -15.34 14.38 -5.82
C LEU A 17 -15.11 13.51 -7.06
N ALA A 18 -13.86 13.33 -7.48
CA ALA A 18 -13.50 12.45 -8.58
C ALA A 18 -13.83 10.98 -8.26
N SER A 19 -13.51 10.51 -7.05
CA SER A 19 -13.87 9.16 -6.59
C SER A 19 -15.38 8.95 -6.53
N ALA A 20 -16.13 9.91 -5.97
CA ALA A 20 -17.59 9.83 -5.95
C ALA A 20 -18.20 9.87 -7.36
N GLY A 21 -17.60 10.61 -8.29
CA GLY A 21 -17.95 10.60 -9.71
C GLY A 21 -17.71 9.22 -10.33
N ALA A 22 -16.56 8.61 -10.06
CA ALA A 22 -16.19 7.29 -10.57
C ALA A 22 -17.12 6.19 -10.05
N ASP A 23 -17.52 6.23 -8.77
CA ASP A 23 -18.53 5.32 -8.18
C ASP A 23 -19.91 5.45 -8.87
N LEU A 24 -20.19 6.63 -9.44
CA LEU A 24 -21.41 6.92 -10.21
C LEU A 24 -21.23 6.70 -11.72
N GLY A 25 -20.09 6.17 -12.17
CA GLY A 25 -19.79 5.90 -13.59
C GLY A 25 -19.39 7.12 -14.41
N CYS A 26 -19.02 8.24 -13.76
CA CYS A 26 -18.49 9.43 -14.41
C CYS A 26 -16.95 9.40 -14.44
N GLY A 27 -16.35 9.22 -15.61
CA GLY A 27 -14.89 9.17 -15.80
C GLY A 27 -14.36 7.76 -16.08
N GLU A 28 -13.03 7.58 -16.12
CA GLU A 28 -12.44 6.24 -16.19
C GLU A 28 -12.86 5.43 -14.97
N GLU A 29 -13.38 4.22 -15.19
CA GLU A 29 -13.69 3.31 -14.09
C GLU A 29 -12.45 3.14 -13.21
N PRO A 30 -12.58 3.11 -11.88
CA PRO A 30 -11.48 2.68 -11.04
C PRO A 30 -11.07 1.29 -11.53
N GLY A 31 -9.79 1.14 -11.94
CA GLY A 31 -9.26 -0.16 -12.33
C GLY A 31 -9.46 -1.24 -11.26
N VAL A 32 -9.72 -0.83 -10.01
CA VAL A 32 -10.06 -1.67 -8.88
C VAL A 32 -11.27 -1.10 -8.12
N ARG A 33 -12.35 -1.88 -7.96
CA ARG A 33 -13.51 -1.54 -7.10
C ARG A 33 -13.86 -2.67 -6.14
N VAL A 34 -14.40 -2.34 -4.96
CA VAL A 34 -14.89 -3.35 -4.00
C VAL A 34 -16.32 -3.74 -4.33
N LEU A 35 -16.61 -5.05 -4.37
CA LEU A 35 -17.94 -5.61 -4.57
C LEU A 35 -18.69 -5.75 -3.24
N PRO A 36 -20.04 -5.83 -3.25
CA PRO A 36 -20.84 -6.01 -2.03
C PRO A 36 -20.50 -7.28 -1.23
N ASP A 37 -19.92 -8.30 -1.87
CA ASP A 37 -19.47 -9.54 -1.24
C ASP A 37 -18.04 -9.46 -0.67
N GLY A 38 -17.42 -8.28 -0.70
CA GLY A 38 -16.09 -8.01 -0.18
C GLY A 38 -14.93 -8.40 -1.11
N ARG A 39 -15.20 -8.89 -2.33
CA ARG A 39 -14.17 -9.12 -3.36
C ARG A 39 -13.77 -7.82 -4.05
N LEU A 40 -12.57 -7.79 -4.62
CA LEU A 40 -12.08 -6.72 -5.47
C LEU A 40 -12.30 -7.08 -6.93
N TRP A 41 -13.01 -6.23 -7.67
CA TRP A 41 -13.15 -6.31 -9.12
C TRP A 41 -11.99 -5.58 -9.78
N LEU A 42 -11.25 -6.27 -10.65
CA LEU A 42 -10.16 -5.73 -11.45
C LEU A 42 -10.67 -5.49 -12.87
N ALA A 43 -10.91 -4.22 -13.24
CA ALA A 43 -11.54 -3.86 -14.51
C ALA A 43 -10.72 -4.33 -15.71
N ASP A 44 -9.39 -4.19 -15.64
CA ASP A 44 -8.46 -4.58 -16.72
C ASP A 44 -8.48 -6.09 -17.00
N VAL A 45 -8.82 -6.90 -16.00
CA VAL A 45 -8.83 -8.37 -16.09
C VAL A 45 -10.26 -8.90 -16.26
N GLY A 46 -11.27 -8.08 -16.01
CA GLY A 46 -12.68 -8.48 -16.03
C GLY A 46 -13.00 -9.56 -15.00
N ALA A 47 -12.34 -9.53 -13.83
CA ALA A 47 -12.42 -10.60 -12.83
C ALA A 47 -12.57 -10.07 -11.40
N ALA A 48 -13.31 -10.81 -10.57
CA ALA A 48 -13.40 -10.60 -9.14
C ALA A 48 -12.39 -11.48 -8.40
N VAL A 49 -11.57 -10.89 -7.53
CA VAL A 49 -10.59 -11.58 -6.70
C VAL A 49 -10.86 -11.33 -5.23
N SER A 50 -10.63 -12.33 -4.39
CA SER A 50 -10.70 -12.22 -2.94
C SER A 50 -9.44 -11.56 -2.36
N ALA A 51 -9.57 -10.99 -1.16
CA ALA A 51 -8.42 -10.51 -0.40
C ALA A 51 -7.35 -11.60 -0.18
N ALA A 52 -7.77 -12.86 -0.01
CA ALA A 52 -6.86 -13.99 0.15
C ALA A 52 -6.08 -14.33 -1.13
N GLU A 53 -6.67 -14.13 -2.30
CA GLU A 53 -5.97 -14.29 -3.59
C GLU A 53 -4.95 -13.19 -3.80
N ILE A 54 -5.31 -11.93 -3.50
CA ILE A 54 -4.39 -10.80 -3.58
C ILE A 54 -3.22 -10.98 -2.62
N TYR A 55 -3.50 -11.34 -1.37
CA TYR A 55 -2.46 -11.59 -0.38
C TYR A 55 -1.48 -12.70 -0.84
N ARG A 56 -2.01 -13.80 -1.41
CA ARG A 56 -1.17 -14.87 -1.96
C ARG A 56 -0.35 -14.41 -3.17
N ALA A 57 -0.94 -13.62 -4.06
CA ALA A 57 -0.24 -13.06 -5.22
C ALA A 57 0.90 -12.13 -4.78
N ALA A 58 0.63 -11.21 -3.84
CA ALA A 58 1.65 -10.31 -3.29
C ALA A 58 2.81 -11.10 -2.64
N ARG A 59 2.51 -12.15 -1.88
CA ARG A 59 3.53 -13.04 -1.31
C ARG A 59 4.37 -13.74 -2.37
N ALA A 60 3.75 -14.21 -3.45
CA ALA A 60 4.47 -14.88 -4.53
C ALA A 60 5.40 -13.91 -5.27
N VAL A 61 4.96 -12.67 -5.51
CA VAL A 61 5.81 -11.61 -6.09
C VAL A 61 7.01 -11.34 -5.19
N LEU A 62 6.80 -11.16 -3.88
CA LEU A 62 7.89 -10.92 -2.94
C LEU A 62 8.87 -12.11 -2.87
N ALA A 63 8.35 -13.35 -2.86
CA ALA A 63 9.19 -14.54 -2.89
C ALA A 63 10.10 -14.59 -4.14
N ALA A 64 9.55 -14.23 -5.30
CA ALA A 64 10.34 -14.14 -6.53
C ALA A 64 11.43 -13.06 -6.47
N GLN A 65 11.16 -11.93 -5.82
CA GLN A 65 12.16 -10.88 -5.61
C GLN A 65 13.28 -11.33 -4.66
N LEU A 66 12.93 -11.97 -3.55
CA LEU A 66 13.92 -12.52 -2.60
C LEU A 66 14.82 -13.58 -3.26
N ASP A 67 14.24 -14.44 -4.08
CA ASP A 67 15.00 -15.43 -4.87
C ASP A 67 15.95 -14.76 -5.86
N ALA A 68 15.48 -13.75 -6.60
CA ALA A 68 16.33 -12.99 -7.53
C ALA A 68 17.48 -12.27 -6.81
N MET A 69 17.22 -11.68 -5.63
CA MET A 69 18.26 -11.04 -4.82
C MET A 69 19.31 -12.03 -4.35
N ALA A 70 18.89 -13.19 -3.85
CA ALA A 70 19.80 -14.27 -3.43
C ALA A 70 20.71 -14.72 -4.59
N GLN A 71 20.15 -14.87 -5.79
CA GLN A 71 20.92 -15.21 -6.98
C GLN A 71 21.96 -14.14 -7.34
N VAL A 72 21.58 -12.85 -7.29
CA VAL A 72 22.48 -11.73 -7.65
C VAL A 72 23.57 -11.53 -6.59
N SER A 73 23.25 -11.67 -5.31
CA SER A 73 24.22 -11.47 -4.22
C SER A 73 25.09 -12.70 -3.94
N GLY A 74 24.72 -13.87 -4.48
CA GLY A 74 25.36 -15.14 -4.16
C GLY A 74 25.10 -15.64 -2.73
N GLN A 75 24.14 -15.03 -2.03
CA GLN A 75 23.73 -15.40 -0.68
C GLN A 75 22.57 -16.40 -0.74
N SER A 76 22.28 -17.06 0.38
CA SER A 76 21.05 -17.85 0.51
C SER A 76 19.81 -16.94 0.62
N VAL A 77 18.65 -17.45 0.21
CA VAL A 77 17.37 -16.77 0.40
C VAL A 77 17.11 -16.48 1.89
N GLU A 78 17.54 -17.38 2.78
CA GLU A 78 17.43 -17.20 4.23
C GLU A 78 18.23 -15.99 4.72
N GLU A 79 19.49 -15.86 4.31
CA GLU A 79 20.35 -14.72 4.68
C GLU A 79 19.80 -13.39 4.16
N VAL A 80 19.34 -13.36 2.91
CA VAL A 80 18.72 -12.15 2.33
C VAL A 80 17.46 -11.76 3.09
N THR A 81 16.59 -12.75 3.37
CA THR A 81 15.34 -12.52 4.10
C THR A 81 15.62 -12.03 5.52
N PHE A 82 16.56 -12.65 6.22
CA PHE A 82 16.91 -12.27 7.59
C PHE A 82 17.52 -10.86 7.65
N GLY A 83 18.42 -10.52 6.73
CA GLY A 83 18.99 -9.17 6.65
C GLY A 83 17.92 -8.09 6.46
N TRP A 84 16.93 -8.36 5.61
CA TRP A 84 15.78 -7.47 5.41
C TRP A 84 14.89 -7.35 6.64
N LEU A 85 14.58 -8.46 7.33
CA LEU A 85 13.79 -8.44 8.56
C LEU A 85 14.46 -7.64 9.67
N VAL A 86 15.79 -7.79 9.83
CA VAL A 86 16.56 -6.99 10.79
C VAL A 86 16.51 -5.51 10.42
N GLY A 87 16.65 -5.17 9.14
CA GLY A 87 16.53 -3.79 8.66
C GLY A 87 15.19 -3.15 9.02
N LEU A 88 14.08 -3.82 8.69
CA LEU A 88 12.72 -3.35 9.03
C LEU A 88 12.53 -3.16 10.53
N GLN A 89 13.03 -4.09 11.35
CA GLN A 89 12.93 -3.95 12.80
C GLN A 89 13.77 -2.79 13.35
N MET A 90 14.92 -2.49 12.75
CA MET A 90 15.72 -1.32 13.13
C MET A 90 15.02 -0.02 12.72
N ASP A 91 14.40 0.02 11.54
CA ASP A 91 13.63 1.19 11.08
C ASP A 91 12.45 1.47 12.02
N ASP A 92 11.74 0.43 12.47
CA ASP A 92 10.66 0.56 13.48
C ASP A 92 11.18 1.11 14.81
N VAL A 93 12.34 0.63 15.28
CA VAL A 93 12.98 1.12 16.51
C VAL A 93 13.38 2.59 16.36
N LEU A 94 14.00 2.96 15.25
CA LEU A 94 14.41 4.34 14.99
C LEU A 94 13.20 5.27 14.90
N ALA A 95 12.13 4.86 14.20
CA ALA A 95 10.88 5.61 14.13
C ALA A 95 10.24 5.82 15.51
N ALA A 96 10.33 4.82 16.40
CA ALA A 96 9.83 4.94 17.77
C ALA A 96 10.66 5.90 18.64
N LEU A 97 11.95 6.08 18.35
CA LEU A 97 12.83 7.03 19.05
C LEU A 97 12.60 8.47 18.56
N ASP A 98 12.26 8.66 17.29
CA ASP A 98 11.94 9.96 16.69
C ASP A 98 10.51 10.43 17.01
N ALA A 99 9.66 9.52 17.52
CA ALA A 99 8.34 9.89 18.01
C ALA A 99 8.47 10.69 19.32
N GLU A 100 8.29 12.01 19.26
CA GLU A 100 8.08 12.85 20.44
C GLU A 100 6.97 12.23 21.31
N PRO A 101 7.12 12.20 22.64
CA PRO A 101 6.06 11.72 23.51
C PRO A 101 4.82 12.55 23.20
N GLU A 102 3.77 11.86 22.75
CA GLU A 102 2.45 12.45 22.57
C GLU A 102 2.13 13.14 23.89
N ALA A 103 2.13 14.48 23.87
CA ALA A 103 1.81 15.27 25.04
C ALA A 103 0.39 14.87 25.44
N ASP A 104 0.31 14.01 26.46
CA ASP A 104 -0.91 13.51 27.05
C ASP A 104 -1.77 14.72 27.42
N ALA A 105 -2.70 15.03 26.52
CA ALA A 105 -3.59 16.15 26.62
C ALA A 105 -4.93 15.62 27.13
N ALA A 106 -5.03 15.43 28.45
CA ALA A 106 -6.20 15.77 29.28
C ALA A 106 -5.96 15.46 30.76
#